data_AF-A0A955Z7D0-F1
#
_entry.id   AF-A0A955Z7D0-F1
#
_cell.length_a   1.000
_cell.length_b   1.000
_cell.length_c   1.000
_cell.angle_alpha   90.00
_cell.angle_beta   90.00
_cell.angle_gamma   90.00
#
_symmetry.space_group_name_H-M   'P 1'
#
loop_
_entity.id
_entity.type
_entity.pdbx_description
1 polymer ?
#
loop_
_entity_poly.entity_id
_entity_poly.type
_entity_poly.pdbx_seq_one_letter_code
_entity_poly.pdbx_strand_id
1 'polypeptide(L)'
;MNLGEITGWLAVSLVAVAASVPIGHRIVARRRAVLASPAVRSHVGVGLAAATGGFVHALSILPSLGSSAAVSAGMEALGPGALAFLLLVAHMGVGLRLRNPKLRDRARVRRTHLGLATSITIVVAAHAIILLRQ
;
A
#
# COMPACT_ATOMS: atom_id res chain seq x y z
N MET A 1 1.22 -14.92 17.10
CA MET A 1 0.58 -14.04 16.11
C MET A 1 -0.44 -14.85 15.32
N ASN A 2 -1.63 -14.31 15.07
CA ASN A 2 -2.63 -14.95 14.22
C ASN A 2 -2.36 -14.69 12.72
N LEU A 3 -3.08 -15.37 11.82
CA LEU A 3 -2.89 -15.24 10.38
C LEU A 3 -3.12 -13.80 9.87
N GLY A 4 -4.10 -13.08 10.44
CA GLY A 4 -4.39 -11.69 10.10
C GLY A 4 -3.22 -10.77 10.45
N GLU A 5 -2.62 -10.93 11.63
CA GLU A 5 -1.45 -10.16 12.06
C GLU A 5 -0.24 -10.44 11.16
N ILE A 6 0.04 -11.71 10.87
CA ILE A 6 1.19 -12.09 10.03
C ILE A 6 1.03 -11.48 8.63
N THR A 7 -0.12 -11.68 7.99
CA THR A 7 -0.38 -11.15 6.66
C THR A 7 -0.40 -9.61 6.63
N GLY A 8 -0.91 -8.97 7.68
CA GLY A 8 -0.91 -7.52 7.82
C GLY A 8 0.51 -6.93 7.91
N TRP A 9 1.34 -7.46 8.81
CA TRP A 9 2.72 -7.00 8.96
C TRP A 9 3.57 -7.29 7.72
N LEU A 10 3.34 -8.42 7.05
CA LEU A 10 3.98 -8.72 5.76
C LEU A 10 3.59 -7.71 4.68
N ALA A 11 2.30 -7.37 4.56
CA ALA A 11 1.83 -6.38 3.59
C ALA A 11 2.44 -4.99 3.86
N VAL A 12 2.45 -4.54 5.12
CA VAL A 12 3.07 -3.27 5.53
C VAL A 12 4.56 -3.25 5.20
N SER A 13 5.27 -4.35 5.48
CA SER A 13 6.70 -4.48 5.16
C SER A 13 6.96 -4.35 3.66
N LEU A 14 6.13 -4.99 2.82
CA LEU A 14 6.22 -4.87 1.37
C LEU A 14 5.95 -3.44 0.88
N VAL A 15 4.97 -2.74 1.47
CA VAL A 15 4.72 -1.32 1.17
C VAL A 15 5.95 -0.47 1.52
N ALA A 16 6.56 -0.68 2.69
CA ALA A 16 7.74 0.05 3.13
C ALA A 16 8.94 -0.20 2.19
N VAL A 17 9.17 -1.46 1.79
CA VAL A 17 10.22 -1.80 0.81
C VAL A 17 9.92 -1.18 -0.56
N ALA A 18 8.66 -1.22 -1.04
CA ALA A 18 8.30 -0.59 -2.29
C ALA A 18 8.57 0.92 -2.27
N ALA A 19 8.21 1.61 -1.17
CA ALA A 19 8.42 3.04 -0.99
C ALA A 19 9.91 3.41 -0.91
N SER A 20 10.75 2.55 -0.33
CA SER A 20 12.18 2.82 -0.20
C SER A 20 12.92 2.82 -1.55
N VAL A 21 12.47 2.05 -2.54
CA VAL A 21 13.12 1.97 -3.87
C VAL A 21 13.26 3.34 -4.57
N PRO A 22 12.18 4.12 -4.82
CA PRO A 22 12.31 5.42 -5.47
C PRO A 22 13.01 6.46 -4.58
N ILE A 23 12.87 6.37 -3.25
CA ILE A 23 13.53 7.27 -2.29
C ILE A 23 15.05 7.03 -2.31
N GLY A 24 15.47 5.78 -2.12
CA GLY A 24 16.88 5.37 -2.14
C GLY A 24 17.54 5.69 -3.48
N HIS A 25 16.88 5.39 -4.61
CA HIS A 25 17.39 5.81 -5.92
C HIS A 25 17.57 7.33 -6.01
N ARG A 26 16.61 8.12 -5.49
CA ARG A 26 16.70 9.58 -5.53
C ARG A 26 17.85 10.11 -4.67
N ILE A 27 18.09 9.52 -3.51
CA ILE A 27 19.20 9.89 -2.61
C ILE A 27 20.55 9.58 -3.28
N VAL A 28 20.73 8.37 -3.79
CA VAL A 28 22.01 7.91 -4.36
C VAL A 28 22.30 8.58 -5.70
N ALA A 29 21.35 8.55 -6.65
CA ALA A 29 21.58 9.04 -8.00
C ALA A 29 21.31 10.55 -8.17
N ARG A 30 20.79 11.23 -7.13
CA ARG A 30 20.34 12.64 -7.13
C ARG A 30 19.37 13.03 -8.25
N ARG A 31 18.85 12.06 -8.99
CA ARG A 31 17.93 12.22 -10.14
C ARG A 31 16.79 11.20 -10.07
N ARG A 32 15.75 11.43 -10.87
CA ARG A 32 14.62 10.50 -10.96
C ARG A 32 15.01 9.32 -11.85
N ALA A 33 14.53 8.13 -11.51
CA ALA A 33 14.75 6.93 -12.31
C ALA A 33 14.06 7.03 -13.68
N VAL A 34 14.74 6.58 -14.73
CA VAL A 34 14.17 6.43 -16.08
C VAL A 34 13.23 5.24 -16.09
N LEU A 35 12.16 5.29 -16.90
CA LEU A 35 11.11 4.26 -16.92
C LEU A 35 11.62 2.82 -17.12
N ALA A 36 12.61 2.65 -17.98
CA ALA A 36 13.17 1.33 -18.31
C ALA A 36 14.16 0.81 -17.26
N SER A 37 14.51 1.62 -16.25
CA SER A 37 15.54 1.27 -15.29
C SER A 37 15.14 0.11 -14.36
N PRO A 38 16.13 -0.65 -13.85
CA PRO A 38 15.89 -1.68 -12.84
C PRO A 38 15.14 -1.14 -11.61
N ALA A 39 15.45 0.06 -11.13
CA ALA A 39 14.79 0.65 -9.97
C ALA A 39 13.26 0.80 -10.16
N VAL A 40 12.80 1.24 -11.34
CA VAL A 40 11.37 1.30 -11.62
C VAL A 40 10.75 -0.10 -11.68
N ARG A 41 11.43 -1.08 -12.27
CA ARG A 41 10.94 -2.47 -12.32
C ARG A 41 10.82 -3.06 -10.91
N SER A 42 11.82 -2.88 -10.06
CA SER A 42 11.80 -3.35 -8.67
C SER A 42 10.69 -2.68 -7.87
N HIS A 43 10.52 -1.36 -7.96
CA HIS A 43 9.42 -0.66 -7.29
C HIS A 43 8.05 -1.19 -7.71
N VAL A 44 7.84 -1.42 -9.01
CA VAL A 44 6.59 -1.98 -9.53
C VAL A 44 6.39 -3.42 -9.06
N GLY A 45 7.42 -4.26 -9.15
CA GLY A 45 7.33 -5.67 -8.73
C GLY A 45 7.00 -5.80 -7.24
N VAL A 46 7.71 -5.08 -6.38
CA VAL A 46 7.44 -5.06 -4.94
C VAL A 46 6.09 -4.40 -4.64
N GLY A 47 5.71 -3.34 -5.37
CA GLY A 47 4.40 -2.69 -5.22
C GLY A 47 3.24 -3.61 -5.59
N LEU A 48 3.39 -4.44 -6.63
CA LEU A 48 2.40 -5.49 -6.96
C LEU A 48 2.34 -6.56 -5.87
N ALA A 49 3.49 -7.02 -5.36
CA ALA A 49 3.53 -7.95 -4.24
C ALA A 49 2.85 -7.37 -2.99
N ALA A 50 3.04 -6.07 -2.70
CA ALA A 50 2.37 -5.37 -1.61
C ALA A 50 0.85 -5.30 -1.82
N ALA A 51 0.39 -5.01 -3.04
CA ALA A 51 -1.03 -5.02 -3.38
C ALA A 51 -1.67 -6.40 -3.19
N THR A 52 -0.99 -7.46 -3.67
CA THR A 52 -1.41 -8.85 -3.44
C THR A 52 -1.41 -9.18 -1.95
N GLY A 53 -0.39 -8.78 -1.19
CA GLY A 53 -0.32 -8.97 0.26
C GLY A 53 -1.47 -8.29 0.98
N GLY A 54 -1.80 -7.05 0.62
CA GLY A 54 -2.96 -6.33 1.16
C GLY A 54 -4.29 -7.03 0.85
N PHE A 55 -4.43 -7.59 -0.35
CA PHE A 55 -5.60 -8.39 -0.71
C PHE A 55 -5.69 -9.70 0.10
N VAL A 56 -4.59 -10.44 0.19
CA VAL A 56 -4.53 -11.66 1.01
C VAL A 56 -4.84 -11.36 2.48
N HIS A 57 -4.32 -10.26 3.01
CA HIS A 57 -4.65 -9.82 4.36
C HIS A 57 -6.15 -9.57 4.53
N ALA A 58 -6.78 -8.82 3.60
CA ALA A 58 -8.22 -8.58 3.63
C ALA A 58 -9.05 -9.88 3.58
N LEU A 59 -8.61 -10.88 2.81
CA LEU A 59 -9.26 -12.20 2.77
C LEU A 59 -9.04 -13.01 4.07
N SER A 60 -7.84 -12.92 4.65
CA SER A 60 -7.46 -13.71 5.83
C SER A 60 -8.27 -13.36 7.08
N ILE A 61 -8.85 -12.16 7.13
CA ILE A 61 -9.69 -11.68 8.25
C ILE A 61 -11.18 -12.00 8.05
N LEU A 62 -11.61 -12.47 6.88
CA LEU A 62 -13.04 -12.76 6.64
C LEU A 62 -13.63 -13.75 7.65
N PRO A 63 -12.93 -14.84 8.06
CA PRO A 63 -13.46 -15.77 9.05
C PRO A 63 -13.68 -15.13 10.44
N SER A 64 -13.02 -14.01 10.76
CA SER A 64 -13.12 -13.37 12.07
C SER A 64 -14.17 -12.25 12.14
N LEU A 65 -14.83 -11.89 11.03
CA LEU A 65 -15.82 -10.80 10.98
C LEU A 65 -17.03 -10.99 11.92
N GLY A 66 -17.30 -12.22 12.37
CA GLY A 66 -18.36 -12.53 13.34
C GLY A 66 -17.88 -12.71 14.80
N SER A 67 -16.59 -12.52 15.08
CA SER A 67 -16.06 -12.67 16.44
C SER A 67 -16.50 -11.53 17.35
N SER A 68 -16.61 -11.79 18.66
CA SER A 68 -16.92 -10.77 19.66
C SER A 68 -15.98 -9.57 19.57
N ALA A 69 -14.68 -9.82 19.31
CA ALA A 69 -13.67 -8.80 19.07
C ALA A 69 -13.95 -7.96 17.81
N ALA A 70 -14.30 -8.58 16.68
CA ALA A 70 -14.65 -7.85 15.45
C ALA A 70 -15.94 -7.02 15.62
N VAL A 71 -16.92 -7.55 16.36
CA VAL A 71 -18.16 -6.84 16.67
C VAL A 71 -17.91 -5.67 17.63
N SER A 72 -17.08 -5.86 18.67
CA SER A 72 -16.73 -4.79 19.61
C SER A 72 -15.86 -3.71 18.96
N ALA A 73 -14.99 -4.09 18.03
CA ALA A 73 -14.17 -3.16 17.25
C ALA A 73 -14.97 -2.37 16.22
N GLY A 74 -16.11 -2.92 15.79
CA GLY A 74 -17.07 -2.29 14.90
C GLY A 74 -16.44 -1.68 13.64
N MET A 75 -17.00 -0.54 13.22
CA MET A 75 -16.53 0.21 12.06
C MET A 75 -15.18 0.89 12.28
N GLU A 76 -14.72 1.04 13.52
CA GLU A 76 -13.48 1.78 13.84
C GLU A 76 -12.23 1.05 13.37
N ALA A 77 -12.20 -0.28 13.45
CA ALA A 77 -11.10 -1.08 12.92
C ALA A 77 -11.28 -1.41 11.43
N LEU A 78 -12.50 -1.80 11.02
CA LEU A 78 -12.78 -2.26 9.66
C LEU A 78 -12.79 -1.13 8.63
N GLY A 79 -13.30 0.05 8.98
CA GLY A 79 -13.41 1.21 8.08
C GLY A 79 -12.06 1.66 7.54
N PRO A 80 -11.06 1.97 8.41
CA PRO A 80 -9.72 2.32 7.97
C PRO A 80 -9.04 1.21 7.14
N GLY A 81 -9.20 -0.06 7.53
CA GLY A 81 -8.64 -1.19 6.77
C GLY A 81 -9.19 -1.28 5.35
N ALA A 82 -10.52 -1.20 5.20
CA ALA A 82 -11.18 -1.20 3.90
C ALA A 82 -10.78 0.01 3.05
N LEU A 83 -10.72 1.20 3.65
CA LEU A 83 -10.28 2.42 2.96
C LEU A 83 -8.83 2.30 2.49
N ALA A 84 -7.92 1.79 3.33
CA ALA A 84 -6.53 1.56 2.95
C ALA A 84 -6.42 0.61 1.76
N PHE A 85 -7.21 -0.46 1.74
CA PHE A 85 -7.24 -1.40 0.63
C PHE A 85 -7.72 -0.75 -0.68
N LEU A 86 -8.81 0.02 -0.64
CA LEU A 86 -9.31 0.74 -1.83
C LEU A 86 -8.28 1.76 -2.35
N LEU A 87 -7.64 2.49 -1.44
CA LEU A 87 -6.56 3.41 -1.78
C LEU A 87 -5.37 2.68 -2.41
N LEU A 88 -5.01 1.49 -1.92
CA LEU A 88 -3.95 0.65 -2.48
C LEU A 88 -4.26 0.20 -3.91
N VAL A 89 -5.49 -0.22 -4.19
CA VAL A 89 -5.95 -0.56 -5.55
C VAL A 89 -5.87 0.67 -6.47
N ALA A 90 -6.35 1.83 -6.02
CA ALA A 90 -6.25 3.07 -6.76
C ALA A 90 -4.78 3.46 -7.03
N HIS A 91 -3.91 3.32 -6.02
CA HIS A 91 -2.49 3.60 -6.12
C HIS A 91 -1.81 2.71 -7.16
N MET A 92 -2.11 1.41 -7.17
CA MET A 92 -1.63 0.45 -8.17
C MET A 92 -2.07 0.86 -9.58
N GLY A 93 -3.35 1.16 -9.79
CA GLY A 93 -3.87 1.58 -11.10
C GLY A 93 -3.19 2.85 -11.63
N VAL A 94 -3.02 3.85 -10.76
CA VAL A 94 -2.28 5.09 -11.09
C VAL A 94 -0.80 4.80 -11.38
N GLY A 95 -0.17 3.91 -10.60
CA GLY A 95 1.22 3.49 -10.79
C GLY A 95 1.46 2.81 -12.14
N LEU A 96 0.55 1.92 -12.55
CA LEU A 96 0.61 1.26 -13.86
C LEU A 96 0.44 2.26 -15.00
N ARG A 97 -0.42 3.29 -14.86
CA ARG A 97 -0.52 4.37 -15.86
C ARG A 97 0.81 5.10 -16.06
N LEU A 98 1.60 5.30 -15.00
CA LEU A 98 2.93 5.93 -15.09
C LEU A 98 3.94 5.13 -15.92
N ARG A 99 3.68 3.84 -16.17
CA ARG A 99 4.51 3.01 -17.05
C ARG A 99 4.33 3.34 -18.53
N ASN A 100 3.22 3.96 -18.92
CA ASN A 100 2.97 4.34 -20.30
C ASN A 100 3.93 5.49 -20.73
N PRO A 101 4.83 5.28 -21.70
CA PRO A 101 5.75 6.32 -22.16
C PRO A 101 5.03 7.50 -22.83
N LYS A 102 3.82 7.29 -23.38
CA LYS A 102 3.01 8.30 -24.08
C LYS A 102 2.10 9.12 -23.14
N LEU A 103 2.25 8.98 -21.82
CA LEU A 103 1.41 9.68 -20.85
C LEU A 103 1.68 11.20 -20.86
N ARG A 104 0.71 12.00 -21.37
CA ARG A 104 0.81 13.47 -21.50
C ARG A 104 0.94 14.17 -20.13
N ASP A 105 0.03 13.90 -19.18
CA ASP A 105 -0.01 14.58 -17.87
C ASP A 105 0.79 13.88 -16.76
N ARG A 106 1.97 13.37 -17.10
CA ARG A 106 2.79 12.55 -16.21
C ARG A 106 3.12 13.20 -14.87
N ALA A 107 3.34 14.52 -14.83
CA ALA A 107 3.62 15.24 -13.59
C ALA A 107 2.42 15.23 -12.63
N ARG A 108 1.19 15.43 -13.16
CA ARG A 108 -0.05 15.36 -12.37
C ARG A 108 -0.27 13.95 -11.84
N VAL A 109 -0.17 12.94 -12.71
CA VAL A 109 -0.35 11.54 -12.32
C VAL A 109 0.67 11.11 -11.26
N ARG A 110 1.92 11.59 -11.33
CA ARG A 110 2.93 11.34 -10.28
C ARG A 110 2.54 11.96 -8.95
N ARG A 111 2.01 13.20 -8.94
CA ARG A 111 1.52 13.85 -7.71
C ARG A 111 0.35 13.08 -7.12
N THR A 112 -0.59 12.63 -7.95
CA THR A 112 -1.70 11.77 -7.51
C THR A 112 -1.18 10.46 -6.92
N HIS A 113 -0.22 9.81 -7.59
CA HIS A 113 0.37 8.56 -7.10
C HIS A 113 1.04 8.73 -5.73
N LEU A 114 1.80 9.82 -5.54
CA LEU A 114 2.40 10.17 -4.25
C LEU A 114 1.32 10.49 -3.20
N GLY A 115 0.31 11.28 -3.55
CA GLY A 115 -0.81 11.59 -2.65
C GLY A 115 -1.51 10.33 -2.15
N LEU A 116 -1.80 9.40 -3.06
CA LEU A 116 -2.37 8.09 -2.70
C LEU A 116 -1.44 7.31 -1.77
N ALA A 117 -0.13 7.27 -2.04
CA ALA A 117 0.83 6.61 -1.15
C ALA A 117 0.81 7.21 0.26
N THR A 118 0.83 8.54 0.37
CA THR A 118 0.73 9.25 1.65
C THR A 118 -0.57 8.95 2.37
N SER A 119 -1.71 8.96 1.66
CA SER A 119 -3.00 8.60 2.24
C SER A 119 -3.03 7.15 2.74
N ILE A 120 -2.47 6.20 1.99
CA ILE A 120 -2.34 4.80 2.43
C ILE A 120 -1.53 4.73 3.72
N THR A 121 -0.37 5.39 3.78
CA THR A 121 0.46 5.39 4.99
C THR A 121 -0.29 5.90 6.22
N ILE A 122 -1.01 7.01 6.09
CA ILE A 122 -1.79 7.59 7.19
C ILE A 122 -2.90 6.63 7.63
N VAL A 123 -3.68 6.10 6.68
CA VAL A 123 -4.83 5.24 7.00
C VAL A 123 -4.38 3.90 7.56
N VAL A 124 -3.29 3.30 7.04
CA VAL A 124 -2.70 2.06 7.57
C VAL A 124 -2.15 2.27 8.97
N ALA A 125 -1.47 3.40 9.23
CA ALA A 125 -0.99 3.72 10.58
C ALA A 125 -2.17 3.87 11.56
N ALA A 126 -3.23 4.58 11.16
CA ALA A 126 -4.44 4.71 11.96
C ALA A 126 -5.10 3.34 12.24
N HIS A 127 -5.27 2.51 11.21
CA HIS A 127 -5.80 1.15 11.32
C HIS A 127 -5.00 0.31 12.33
N ALA A 128 -3.67 0.29 12.22
CA ALA A 128 -2.81 -0.44 13.13
C ALA A 128 -2.87 0.09 14.56
N ILE A 129 -2.86 1.42 14.76
CA ILE A 129 -2.95 2.03 16.09
C ILE A 129 -4.29 1.71 16.76
N ILE A 130 -5.40 1.73 16.01
CA ILE A 130 -6.73 1.39 16.54
C ILE A 130 -6.73 -0.08 16.99
N LEU A 131 -6.21 -0.99 16.16
CA LEU A 131 -6.11 -2.40 16.52
C LEU A 131 -5.22 -2.65 17.75
N LEU A 132 -4.12 -1.92 17.91
CA LEU A 132 -3.22 -2.06 19.06
C LEU A 132 -3.78 -1.51 20.38
N ARG A 133 -4.89 -0.77 20.34
CA ARG A 133 -5.56 -0.22 21.53
C ARG A 133 -6.70 -1.09 22.05
N GLN A 134 -7.06 -2.14 21.31
CA GLN A 134 -8.08 -3.12 21.68
C GLN A 134 -7.43 -4.33 22.34
#